data_AF-A0A6A2XK27-F1
#
_entry.id   AF-A0A6A2XK27-F1
#
_cell.length_a   1.000
_cell.length_b   1.000
_cell.length_c   1.000
_cell.angle_alpha   90.00
_cell.angle_beta   90.00
_cell.angle_gamma   90.00
#
_symmetry.space_group_name_H-M   'P 1'
#
loop_
_entity.id
_entity.type
_entity.pdbx_description
1 polymer ?
#
loop_
_entity_poly.entity_id
_entity_poly.type
_entity_poly.pdbx_seq_one_letter_code
_entity_poly.pdbx_strand_id
1 'polypeptide(L)'
;MKDPDHSTFGPPTTAKTPHTTQGFRLVAVMVAREWGNEWQHLLDLYHWMGPDPTVKTSGCWNQRVIDIRTLGSLSRDDLRKICGDNYPEWISFPVYEQAKWLNKQLRKLWPFVAEAASTVIKESVEPILEEYRPTGVNSLKFNKLSLGTVAPKIEGIRVQSVKKGQVTMDIDFRWGGDPNIVIEVDTPVASIPIQLKDFQFFSNVRIIFQLTVEMPCISALVVALLSEPKPRIDYTLKAVGGSLTGIPGI
;
A
#
# COMPACT_ATOMS: atom_id res chain seq x y z
N MET A 1 1.11 71.25 -16.63
CA MET A 1 2.17 70.71 -15.75
C MET A 1 1.61 69.41 -15.17
N LYS A 2 2.36 68.32 -15.38
CA LYS A 2 2.02 66.88 -15.31
C LYS A 2 1.13 66.38 -14.15
N ASP A 3 0.21 65.46 -14.47
CA ASP A 3 -0.30 64.35 -13.63
C ASP A 3 0.83 63.34 -13.25
N PRO A 4 0.60 62.24 -12.49
CA PRO A 4 -0.03 62.08 -11.16
C PRO A 4 0.81 61.13 -10.24
N ASP A 5 0.55 61.11 -8.92
CA ASP A 5 0.97 60.01 -8.01
C ASP A 5 -0.30 59.38 -7.41
N HIS A 6 -0.71 58.17 -7.79
CA HIS A 6 -0.27 56.86 -7.28
C HIS A 6 -0.43 56.65 -5.76
N SER A 7 -1.58 56.10 -5.38
CA SER A 7 -1.68 55.24 -4.19
C SER A 7 -2.68 54.11 -4.48
N THR A 8 -2.15 53.06 -5.10
CA THR A 8 -2.86 51.82 -5.42
C THR A 8 -3.03 50.99 -4.15
N PHE A 9 -4.28 50.69 -3.79
CA PHE A 9 -4.63 49.67 -2.80
C PHE A 9 -4.10 48.31 -3.27
N GLY A 10 -3.14 47.75 -2.53
CA GLY A 10 -2.68 46.37 -2.72
C GLY A 10 -3.70 45.37 -2.16
N PRO A 11 -3.89 44.20 -2.81
CA PRO A 11 -4.81 43.17 -2.33
C PRO A 11 -4.28 42.50 -1.05
N PRO A 12 -5.16 41.88 -0.25
CA PRO A 12 -4.79 41.27 1.02
C PRO A 12 -3.77 40.14 0.83
N THR A 13 -2.78 40.13 1.71
CA THR A 13 -1.70 39.15 1.79
C THR A 13 -2.27 37.74 1.80
N THR A 14 -2.06 37.03 0.70
CA THR A 14 -2.35 35.60 0.56
C THR A 14 -1.51 34.82 1.56
N ALA A 15 -2.19 34.19 2.53
CA ALA A 15 -1.63 33.12 3.32
C ALA A 15 -1.17 32.02 2.35
N LYS A 16 0.15 31.83 2.23
CA LYS A 16 0.72 30.68 1.52
C LYS A 16 0.39 29.44 2.33
N THR A 17 -0.62 28.72 1.86
CA THR A 17 -0.81 27.28 2.10
C THR A 17 0.53 26.56 1.94
N PRO A 18 0.89 25.62 2.83
CA PRO A 18 2.07 24.81 2.59
C PRO A 18 1.85 23.99 1.33
N HIS A 19 2.78 24.08 0.39
CA HIS A 19 2.86 23.22 -0.77
C HIS A 19 3.18 21.79 -0.31
N THR A 20 2.17 21.08 0.19
CA THR A 20 2.26 19.65 0.60
C THR A 20 1.95 18.70 -0.56
N THR A 21 2.06 19.15 -1.81
CA THR A 21 1.68 18.37 -2.99
C THR A 21 2.87 17.97 -3.88
N GLN A 22 4.11 18.21 -3.43
CA GLN A 22 5.31 17.88 -4.23
C GLN A 22 6.17 16.74 -3.64
N GLY A 23 5.83 16.22 -2.45
CA GLY A 23 6.61 15.19 -1.75
C GLY A 23 6.05 13.75 -1.76
N PHE A 24 4.92 13.48 -2.40
CA PHE A 24 4.29 12.14 -2.43
C PHE A 24 4.24 11.51 -3.82
N ARG A 25 5.23 11.83 -4.66
CA ARG A 25 5.49 11.17 -5.95
C ARG A 25 6.49 10.01 -5.84
N LEU A 26 6.57 9.35 -4.68
CA LEU A 26 7.09 7.98 -4.62
C LEU A 26 5.97 7.01 -4.96
N VAL A 27 5.53 7.05 -6.23
CA VAL A 27 4.90 5.89 -6.83
C VAL A 27 6.04 4.90 -6.99
N ALA A 28 6.08 3.89 -6.13
CA ALA A 28 6.96 2.75 -6.31
C ALA A 28 6.65 2.14 -7.68
N VAL A 29 7.50 2.46 -8.67
CA VAL A 29 7.69 1.63 -9.86
C VAL A 29 8.45 0.40 -9.38
N MET A 30 7.70 -0.53 -8.80
CA MET A 30 8.09 -1.92 -8.56
C MET A 30 6.99 -2.71 -9.28
N VAL A 31 7.19 -3.43 -10.38
CA VAL A 31 8.36 -3.97 -11.06
C VAL A 31 7.84 -4.35 -12.46
N ALA A 32 8.56 -4.02 -13.53
CA ALA A 32 8.46 -4.75 -14.80
C ALA A 32 9.76 -4.72 -15.63
N ARG A 33 10.92 -4.46 -15.01
CA ARG A 33 12.18 -4.33 -15.76
C ARG A 33 13.40 -5.06 -15.20
N GLU A 34 13.27 -5.77 -14.09
CA GLU A 34 14.39 -6.57 -13.52
C GLU A 34 13.94 -7.96 -13.03
N TRP A 35 12.98 -8.60 -13.71
CA TRP A 35 12.63 -10.00 -13.43
C TRP A 35 13.15 -10.92 -14.52
N GLY A 36 14.46 -10.82 -14.76
CA GLY A 36 15.25 -11.85 -15.40
C GLY A 36 15.91 -12.70 -14.31
N ASN A 37 15.38 -13.90 -14.08
CA ASN A 37 16.04 -15.09 -13.50
C ASN A 37 15.48 -15.72 -12.20
N GLU A 38 14.34 -15.29 -11.63
CA GLU A 38 13.77 -15.96 -10.44
C GLU A 38 12.33 -16.48 -10.64
N TRP A 39 12.11 -17.26 -11.71
CA TRP A 39 10.80 -17.86 -12.02
C TRP A 39 10.58 -19.27 -11.45
N GLN A 40 11.55 -19.84 -10.74
CA GLN A 40 11.39 -21.17 -10.11
C GLN A 40 10.36 -21.12 -8.95
N HIS A 41 10.35 -20.05 -8.16
CA HIS A 41 9.50 -19.94 -6.96
C HIS A 41 8.01 -19.70 -7.24
N LEU A 42 7.66 -19.10 -8.39
CA LEU A 42 6.25 -18.86 -8.77
C LEU A 42 5.61 -20.10 -9.43
N LEU A 43 6.42 -20.94 -10.10
CA LEU A 43 5.97 -22.26 -10.55
C LEU A 43 5.76 -23.21 -9.37
N ASP A 44 6.59 -23.13 -8.33
CA ASP A 44 6.39 -23.86 -7.07
C ASP A 44 5.11 -23.41 -6.35
N LEU A 45 4.78 -22.12 -6.36
CA LEU A 45 3.50 -21.60 -5.86
C LEU A 45 2.31 -22.08 -6.69
N TYR A 46 2.42 -22.13 -8.03
CA TYR A 46 1.36 -22.66 -8.88
C TYR A 46 1.14 -24.17 -8.69
N HIS A 47 2.22 -24.95 -8.51
CA HIS A 47 2.12 -26.37 -8.17
C HIS A 47 1.63 -26.62 -6.74
N TRP A 48 1.93 -25.74 -5.78
CA TRP A 48 1.46 -25.83 -4.40
C TRP A 48 -0.02 -25.39 -4.22
N MET A 49 -0.52 -24.50 -5.07
CA MET A 49 -1.93 -24.07 -5.08
C MET A 49 -2.90 -25.06 -5.76
N GLY A 50 -2.41 -26.22 -6.22
CA GLY A 50 -3.26 -27.30 -6.70
C GLY A 50 -4.23 -27.80 -5.62
N PRO A 51 -5.47 -28.17 -5.98
CA PRO A 51 -6.46 -28.61 -5.00
C PRO A 51 -6.00 -29.87 -4.23
N ASP A 52 -6.31 -29.91 -2.93
CA ASP A 52 -6.04 -31.03 -2.02
C ASP A 52 -6.69 -32.33 -2.55
N PRO A 53 -5.91 -33.41 -2.78
CA PRO A 53 -6.43 -34.66 -3.37
C PRO A 53 -7.34 -35.48 -2.43
N THR A 54 -7.63 -35.01 -1.22
CA THR A 54 -8.43 -35.77 -0.23
C THR A 54 -9.93 -35.49 -0.25
N VAL A 55 -10.43 -34.58 -1.10
CA VAL A 55 -11.88 -34.35 -1.23
C VAL A 55 -12.49 -35.30 -2.27
N LYS A 56 -12.84 -36.51 -1.83
CA LYS A 56 -13.78 -37.38 -2.56
C LYS A 56 -15.20 -36.86 -2.36
N THR A 57 -15.75 -36.14 -3.33
CA THR A 57 -17.21 -35.93 -3.39
C THR A 57 -17.86 -37.15 -4.00
N SER A 58 -18.32 -38.05 -3.15
CA SER A 58 -19.24 -39.12 -3.52
C SER A 58 -20.63 -38.56 -3.80
N GLY A 59 -21.16 -38.87 -4.98
CA GLY A 59 -22.56 -39.27 -5.18
C GLY A 59 -23.68 -38.30 -4.77
N CYS A 60 -24.18 -37.58 -5.78
CA CYS A 60 -25.57 -37.18 -6.01
C CYS A 60 -26.52 -37.05 -4.80
N TRP A 61 -26.80 -35.80 -4.39
CA TRP A 61 -28.05 -35.45 -3.71
C TRP A 61 -28.55 -34.06 -4.15
N ASN A 62 -29.73 -34.05 -4.80
CA ASN A 62 -30.73 -32.99 -4.93
C ASN A 62 -30.41 -31.66 -5.65
N GLN A 63 -31.08 -31.50 -6.79
CA GLN A 63 -31.19 -30.35 -7.70
C GLN A 63 -31.73 -29.03 -7.09
N ARG A 64 -31.83 -28.89 -5.76
CA ARG A 64 -32.29 -27.65 -5.08
C ARG A 64 -31.19 -26.87 -4.37
N VAL A 65 -29.96 -27.38 -4.35
CA VAL A 65 -28.80 -26.71 -3.71
C VAL A 65 -28.01 -25.84 -4.69
N ILE A 66 -28.24 -26.01 -6.00
CA ILE A 66 -27.61 -25.19 -7.05
C ILE A 66 -28.13 -23.74 -6.98
N ASP A 67 -29.38 -23.52 -6.58
CA ASP A 67 -29.98 -22.19 -6.57
C ASP A 67 -29.48 -21.27 -5.44
N ILE A 68 -29.21 -21.80 -4.24
CA ILE A 68 -28.78 -20.98 -3.09
C ILE A 68 -27.37 -20.41 -3.29
N ARG A 69 -26.46 -21.21 -3.84
CA ARG A 69 -25.09 -20.75 -4.12
C ARG A 69 -25.07 -19.74 -5.27
N THR A 70 -25.92 -19.96 -6.26
CA THR A 70 -26.06 -19.05 -7.40
C THR A 70 -26.69 -17.72 -6.97
N LEU A 71 -27.68 -17.73 -6.06
CA LEU A 71 -28.24 -16.53 -5.42
C LEU A 71 -27.18 -15.73 -4.64
N GLY A 72 -26.29 -16.41 -3.91
CA GLY A 72 -25.20 -15.76 -3.18
C GLY A 72 -24.12 -15.12 -4.04
N SER A 73 -24.09 -15.41 -5.34
CA SER A 73 -23.14 -14.83 -6.31
C SER A 73 -23.73 -13.69 -7.17
N LEU A 74 -25.01 -13.37 -7.00
CA LEU A 74 -25.65 -12.33 -7.79
C LEU A 74 -25.12 -10.94 -7.40
N SER A 75 -24.68 -10.17 -8.39
CA SER A 75 -24.31 -8.78 -8.18
C SER A 75 -25.55 -7.90 -7.96
N ARG A 76 -25.36 -6.66 -7.49
CA ARG A 76 -26.46 -5.69 -7.39
C ARG A 76 -27.18 -5.49 -8.73
N ASP A 77 -26.43 -5.47 -9.84
CA ASP A 77 -27.00 -5.31 -11.17
C ASP A 77 -27.81 -6.53 -11.59
N ASP A 78 -27.39 -7.74 -11.20
CA ASP A 78 -28.14 -8.97 -11.48
C ASP A 78 -29.43 -9.02 -10.64
N LEU A 79 -29.36 -8.64 -9.37
CA LEU A 79 -30.55 -8.55 -8.53
C LEU A 79 -31.50 -7.45 -8.99
N ARG A 80 -31.00 -6.31 -9.50
CA ARG A 80 -31.85 -5.29 -10.12
C ARG A 80 -32.54 -5.79 -11.39
N LYS A 81 -31.86 -6.61 -12.20
CA LYS A 81 -32.46 -7.22 -13.39
C LYS A 81 -33.53 -8.26 -13.05
N ILE A 82 -33.34 -9.02 -11.96
CA ILE A 82 -34.24 -10.11 -11.56
C ILE A 82 -35.43 -9.60 -10.75
N CYS A 83 -35.19 -8.70 -9.79
CA CYS A 83 -36.18 -8.27 -8.80
C CYS A 83 -36.61 -6.80 -8.95
N GLY A 84 -36.08 -6.06 -9.92
CA GLY A 84 -36.23 -4.60 -9.97
C GLY A 84 -35.58 -3.92 -8.76
N ASP A 85 -36.15 -2.81 -8.29
CA ASP A 85 -35.72 -2.14 -7.06
C ASP A 85 -36.31 -2.77 -5.78
N ASN A 86 -37.07 -3.86 -5.92
CA ASN A 86 -37.89 -4.43 -4.85
C ASN A 86 -37.18 -5.62 -4.16
N TYR A 87 -35.96 -5.38 -3.67
CA TYR A 87 -35.20 -6.37 -2.88
C TYR A 87 -35.23 -6.05 -1.39
N PRO A 88 -35.18 -7.06 -0.51
CA PRO A 88 -35.25 -6.85 0.93
C PRO A 88 -34.12 -5.95 1.45
N GLU A 89 -34.42 -5.08 2.42
CA GLU A 89 -33.46 -4.16 3.05
C GLU A 89 -32.28 -4.87 3.75
N TRP A 90 -32.46 -6.14 4.11
CA TRP A 90 -31.40 -6.97 4.72
C TRP A 90 -30.34 -7.45 3.71
N ILE A 91 -30.53 -7.24 2.40
CA ILE A 91 -29.52 -7.52 1.39
C ILE A 91 -28.52 -6.35 1.35
N SER A 92 -27.43 -6.48 2.13
CA SER A 92 -26.28 -5.59 2.02
C SER A 92 -25.33 -6.09 0.94
N PHE A 93 -24.96 -5.24 0.00
CA PHE A 93 -23.84 -5.48 -0.92
C PHE A 93 -22.60 -4.83 -0.31
N PRO A 94 -21.76 -5.58 0.43
CA PRO A 94 -20.55 -4.99 0.99
C PRO A 94 -19.69 -4.51 -0.17
N VAL A 95 -19.32 -3.23 -0.12
CA VAL A 95 -18.50 -2.57 -1.15
C VAL A 95 -17.09 -3.18 -1.20
N TYR A 96 -16.68 -3.84 -0.12
CA TYR A 96 -15.42 -4.56 0.01
C TYR A 96 -15.67 -6.01 0.42
N GLU A 97 -15.01 -6.92 -0.27
CA GLU A 97 -15.01 -8.34 0.02
C GLU A 97 -13.83 -8.71 0.92
N GLN A 98 -14.08 -9.53 1.95
CA GLN A 98 -13.02 -10.00 2.84
C GLN A 98 -12.26 -11.19 2.24
N ALA A 99 -10.98 -11.00 1.94
CA ALA A 99 -10.11 -12.07 1.45
C ALA A 99 -9.30 -12.71 2.59
N LYS A 100 -9.96 -13.45 3.49
CA LYS A 100 -9.28 -14.13 4.63
C LYS A 100 -8.17 -15.09 4.19
N TRP A 101 -8.37 -15.77 3.05
CA TRP A 101 -7.39 -16.67 2.47
C TRP A 101 -6.13 -15.92 2.02
N LEU A 102 -6.27 -14.70 1.48
CA LEU A 102 -5.16 -13.88 1.02
C LEU A 102 -4.28 -13.47 2.19
N ASN A 103 -4.89 -13.09 3.32
CA ASN A 103 -4.16 -12.83 4.56
C ASN A 103 -3.38 -14.05 5.04
N LYS A 104 -3.88 -15.29 4.83
CA LYS A 104 -3.16 -16.52 5.19
C LYS A 104 -1.92 -16.71 4.32
N GLN A 105 -2.00 -16.40 3.03
CA GLN A 105 -0.85 -16.47 2.13
C GLN A 105 0.17 -15.37 2.43
N LEU A 106 -0.31 -14.14 2.62
CA LEU A 106 0.52 -12.99 2.94
C LEU A 106 1.36 -13.24 4.20
N ARG A 107 0.81 -13.87 5.24
CA ARG A 107 1.59 -14.26 6.43
C ARG A 107 2.75 -15.21 6.14
N LYS A 108 2.58 -16.13 5.19
CA LYS A 108 3.65 -17.07 4.80
C LYS A 108 4.71 -16.41 3.92
N LEU A 109 4.26 -15.50 3.05
CA LEU A 109 5.14 -14.75 2.14
C LEU A 109 5.88 -13.62 2.84
N TRP A 110 5.34 -13.13 3.95
CA TRP A 110 5.82 -11.91 4.61
C TRP A 110 7.32 -11.90 4.91
N PRO A 111 7.97 -12.97 5.42
CA PRO A 111 9.42 -12.94 5.66
C PRO A 111 10.22 -12.55 4.42
N PHE A 112 9.86 -13.09 3.26
CA PHE A 112 10.50 -12.78 1.97
C PHE A 112 10.17 -11.38 1.48
N VAL A 113 8.90 -10.98 1.60
CA VAL A 113 8.45 -9.63 1.22
C VAL A 113 9.10 -8.57 2.10
N ALA A 114 9.18 -8.81 3.40
CA ALA A 114 9.77 -7.89 4.37
C ALA A 114 11.25 -7.67 4.10
N GLU A 115 11.99 -8.74 3.78
CA GLU A 115 13.40 -8.66 3.41
C GLU A 115 13.60 -7.87 2.10
N ALA A 116 12.93 -8.28 1.01
CA ALA A 116 13.04 -7.62 -0.28
C ALA A 116 12.61 -6.14 -0.21
N ALA A 117 11.49 -5.85 0.44
CA ALA A 117 11.01 -4.49 0.59
C ALA A 117 11.93 -3.64 1.47
N SER A 118 12.59 -4.21 2.49
CA SER A 118 13.58 -3.48 3.30
C SER A 118 14.74 -3.01 2.42
N THR A 119 15.24 -3.86 1.53
CA THR A 119 16.31 -3.49 0.57
C THR A 119 15.86 -2.35 -0.33
N VAL A 120 14.69 -2.47 -0.96
CA VAL A 120 14.19 -1.43 -1.88
C VAL A 120 13.90 -0.12 -1.16
N ILE A 121 13.36 -0.17 0.06
CA ILE A 121 13.14 1.03 0.89
C ILE A 121 14.48 1.69 1.18
N LYS A 122 15.51 0.92 1.59
CA LYS A 122 16.83 1.48 1.87
C LYS A 122 17.40 2.19 0.65
N GLU A 123 17.44 1.52 -0.50
CA GLU A 123 17.99 2.05 -1.75
C GLU A 123 17.23 3.27 -2.26
N SER A 124 15.90 3.31 -2.05
CA SER A 124 15.06 4.42 -2.51
C SER A 124 15.07 5.61 -1.55
N VAL A 125 15.14 5.37 -0.24
CA VAL A 125 14.95 6.40 0.78
C VAL A 125 16.28 7.03 1.23
N GLU A 126 17.40 6.30 1.28
CA GLU A 126 18.70 6.89 1.65
C GLU A 126 19.10 8.08 0.76
N PRO A 127 18.96 8.04 -0.58
CA PRO A 127 19.25 9.21 -1.41
C PRO A 127 18.38 10.42 -1.08
N ILE A 128 17.11 10.19 -0.71
CA ILE A 128 16.16 11.24 -0.34
C ILE A 128 16.52 11.81 1.02
N LEU A 129 16.91 10.98 1.98
CA LEU A 129 17.39 11.45 3.29
C LEU A 129 18.61 12.37 3.12
N GLU A 130 19.52 12.02 2.22
CA GLU A 130 20.71 12.84 1.95
C GLU A 130 20.37 14.13 1.18
N GLU A 131 19.42 14.09 0.23
CA GLU A 131 18.93 15.29 -0.47
C GLU A 131 18.29 16.30 0.49
N TYR A 132 17.49 15.82 1.45
CA TYR A 132 16.82 16.64 2.45
C TYR A 132 17.62 16.79 3.75
N ARG A 133 18.93 16.51 3.72
CA ARG A 133 19.79 16.58 4.89
C ARG A 133 19.85 18.01 5.45
N PRO A 134 19.51 18.23 6.75
CA PRO A 134 19.64 19.53 7.38
C PRO A 134 21.07 20.06 7.39
N THR A 135 21.22 21.38 7.48
CA THR A 135 22.53 22.01 7.69
C THR A 135 23.10 21.61 9.06
N GLY A 136 24.37 21.22 9.11
CA GLY A 136 25.04 20.81 10.36
C GLY A 136 25.00 19.30 10.65
N VAL A 137 24.32 18.51 9.81
CA VAL A 137 24.39 17.05 9.80
C VAL A 137 25.40 16.60 8.74
N ASN A 138 26.28 15.65 9.02
CA ASN A 138 27.24 15.11 8.06
C ASN A 138 26.63 14.03 7.16
N SER A 139 25.78 13.15 7.72
CA SER A 139 25.08 12.10 6.95
C SER A 139 23.78 11.66 7.62
N LEU A 140 22.82 11.21 6.80
CA LEU A 140 21.59 10.56 7.25
C LEU A 140 21.43 9.21 6.55
N LYS A 141 21.54 8.11 7.30
CA LYS A 141 21.50 6.74 6.73
C LYS A 141 20.75 5.77 7.63
N PHE A 142 20.30 4.64 7.10
CA PHE A 142 19.75 3.58 7.93
C PHE A 142 20.90 2.82 8.62
N ASN A 143 20.88 2.82 9.94
CA ASN A 143 21.70 1.90 10.75
C ASN A 143 21.03 0.53 10.83
N LYS A 144 19.72 0.51 11.08
CA LYS A 144 18.90 -0.71 11.06
C LYS A 144 17.61 -0.44 10.31
N LEU A 145 17.24 -1.36 9.43
CA LEU A 145 15.96 -1.36 8.74
C LEU A 145 15.45 -2.80 8.68
N SER A 146 14.34 -3.03 9.35
CA SER A 146 13.57 -4.27 9.25
C SER A 146 12.10 -3.94 9.36
N LEU A 147 11.28 -4.54 8.49
CA LEU A 147 9.82 -4.44 8.55
C LEU A 147 9.20 -5.44 9.55
N GLY A 148 10.01 -6.13 10.36
CA GLY A 148 9.51 -7.02 11.41
C GLY A 148 8.86 -8.31 10.89
N THR A 149 8.23 -9.04 11.81
CA THR A 149 7.65 -10.37 11.57
C THR A 149 6.15 -10.35 11.38
N VAL A 150 5.49 -9.25 11.78
CA VAL A 150 4.04 -9.12 11.71
C VAL A 150 3.63 -8.60 10.33
N ALA A 151 3.02 -9.50 9.56
CA ALA A 151 2.51 -9.21 8.23
C ALA A 151 1.37 -8.17 8.24
N PRO A 152 1.24 -7.35 7.19
CA PRO A 152 0.09 -6.49 7.01
C PRO A 152 -1.18 -7.30 6.79
N LYS A 153 -2.31 -6.65 7.05
CA LYS A 153 -3.65 -7.20 6.92
C LYS A 153 -4.41 -6.46 5.82
N ILE A 154 -5.04 -7.25 4.98
CA ILE A 154 -6.00 -6.80 3.98
C ILE A 154 -7.39 -6.94 4.60
N GLU A 155 -8.04 -5.84 4.94
CA GLU A 155 -9.40 -5.85 5.51
C GLU A 155 -10.46 -6.05 4.43
N GLY A 156 -10.22 -5.56 3.23
CA GLY A 156 -11.19 -5.61 2.16
C GLY A 156 -10.57 -5.41 0.79
N ILE A 157 -11.18 -6.05 -0.22
CA ILE A 157 -10.84 -5.86 -1.63
C ILE A 157 -12.10 -5.44 -2.37
N ARG A 158 -11.97 -4.44 -3.24
CA ARG A 158 -13.04 -3.99 -4.13
C ARG A 158 -12.53 -3.96 -5.56
N VAL A 159 -13.22 -4.64 -6.46
CA VAL A 159 -12.99 -4.45 -7.90
C VAL A 159 -13.64 -3.13 -8.33
N GLN A 160 -12.83 -2.22 -8.90
CA GLN A 160 -13.32 -0.92 -9.38
C GLN A 160 -13.77 -1.01 -10.84
N SER A 161 -12.98 -1.67 -11.69
CA SER A 161 -13.35 -1.87 -13.09
C SER A 161 -12.64 -3.05 -13.71
N VAL A 162 -13.35 -3.76 -14.57
CA VAL A 162 -12.81 -4.79 -15.47
C VAL A 162 -13.03 -4.28 -16.89
N LYS A 163 -11.94 -3.92 -17.56
CA LYS A 163 -11.94 -3.44 -18.95
C LYS A 163 -11.14 -4.42 -19.81
N LYS A 164 -11.32 -4.36 -21.13
CA LYS A 164 -10.49 -5.14 -22.04
C LYS A 164 -9.02 -4.78 -21.83
N GLY A 165 -8.21 -5.77 -21.44
CA GLY A 165 -6.78 -5.59 -21.21
C GLY A 165 -6.41 -4.97 -19.86
N GLN A 166 -7.36 -4.71 -18.95
CA GLN A 166 -7.06 -4.04 -17.69
C GLN A 166 -8.04 -4.40 -16.57
N VAL A 167 -7.51 -4.69 -15.39
CA VAL A 167 -8.30 -4.86 -14.15
C VAL A 167 -7.80 -3.88 -13.11
N THR A 168 -8.73 -3.14 -12.49
CA THR A 168 -8.43 -2.20 -11.40
C THR A 168 -9.16 -2.64 -10.14
N MET A 169 -8.43 -2.72 -9.03
CA MET A 169 -8.95 -3.07 -7.71
C MET A 169 -8.38 -2.14 -6.64
N ASP A 170 -9.15 -1.92 -5.57
CA ASP A 170 -8.74 -1.18 -4.39
C ASP A 170 -8.71 -2.12 -3.19
N ILE A 171 -7.67 -1.98 -2.36
CA ILE A 171 -7.39 -2.83 -1.21
C ILE A 171 -7.32 -1.93 0.04
N ASP A 172 -8.11 -2.23 1.06
CA ASP A 172 -7.94 -1.64 2.40
C ASP A 172 -6.78 -2.35 3.09
N PHE A 173 -5.62 -1.69 3.11
CA PHE A 173 -4.36 -2.19 3.60
C PHE A 173 -4.04 -1.59 4.97
N ARG A 174 -3.76 -2.46 5.95
CA ARG A 174 -3.47 -2.07 7.33
C ARG A 174 -2.24 -2.78 7.83
N TRP A 175 -1.33 -2.02 8.39
CA TRP A 175 -0.10 -2.55 8.95
C TRP A 175 0.19 -1.88 10.28
N GLY A 176 0.30 -2.68 11.33
CA GLY A 176 0.71 -2.24 12.66
C GLY A 176 1.67 -3.28 13.22
N GLY A 177 2.77 -3.47 12.50
CA GLY A 177 3.74 -4.51 12.81
C GLY A 177 4.78 -4.08 13.84
N ASP A 178 5.87 -4.84 13.88
CA ASP A 178 7.01 -4.68 14.78
C ASP A 178 8.29 -4.25 14.02
N PRO A 179 8.27 -3.18 13.20
CA PRO A 179 9.45 -2.80 12.46
C PRO A 179 10.55 -2.28 13.39
N ASN A 180 11.80 -2.54 13.01
CA ASN A 180 12.98 -2.02 13.68
C ASN A 180 13.71 -1.08 12.72
N ILE A 181 13.38 0.21 12.82
CA ILE A 181 13.93 1.26 11.97
C ILE A 181 14.74 2.20 12.85
N VAL A 182 16.05 2.26 12.57
CA VAL A 182 16.99 3.14 13.24
C VAL A 182 17.75 3.91 12.18
N ILE A 183 17.57 5.23 12.18
CA ILE A 183 18.29 6.17 11.34
C ILE A 183 19.47 6.67 12.16
N GLU A 184 20.67 6.61 11.59
CA GLU A 184 21.85 7.22 12.17
C GLU A 184 22.01 8.63 11.60
N VAL A 185 22.04 9.60 12.52
CA VAL A 185 22.29 11.01 12.22
C VAL A 185 23.72 11.30 12.65
N ASP A 186 24.62 11.38 11.69
CA ASP A 186 26.00 11.75 11.97
C ASP A 186 26.13 13.27 11.98
N THR A 187 26.74 13.84 13.03
CA THR A 187 27.01 15.28 13.14
C THR A 187 28.51 15.48 13.43
N PRO A 188 29.06 16.68 13.25
CA PRO A 188 30.47 16.95 13.56
C PRO A 188 30.90 16.61 15.00
N VAL A 189 29.94 16.54 15.94
CA VAL A 189 30.21 16.36 17.37
C VAL A 189 29.88 14.94 17.84
N ALA A 190 28.84 14.32 17.28
CA ALA A 190 28.38 12.99 17.68
C ALA A 190 27.51 12.32 16.61
N SER A 191 27.46 10.99 16.62
CA SER A 191 26.47 10.21 15.91
C SER A 191 25.29 9.89 16.84
N ILE A 192 24.07 10.27 16.42
CA ILE A 192 22.84 10.12 17.20
C ILE A 192 21.92 9.13 16.50
N PRO A 193 21.66 7.94 17.07
CA PRO A 193 20.69 7.01 16.52
C PRO A 193 19.27 7.45 16.88
N ILE A 194 18.43 7.66 15.88
CA ILE A 194 17.00 7.94 16.01
C ILE A 194 16.24 6.67 15.66
N GLN A 195 15.55 6.11 16.66
CA GLN A 195 14.69 4.95 16.48
C GLN A 195 13.26 5.39 16.21
N LEU A 196 12.65 4.80 15.19
CA LEU A 196 11.24 4.91 14.91
C LEU A 196 10.51 3.70 15.52
N LYS A 197 9.52 3.97 16.37
CA LYS A 197 8.71 3.00 17.11
C LYS A 197 7.23 3.16 16.82
N ASP A 198 6.46 2.13 17.17
CA ASP A 198 5.00 2.14 17.13
C ASP A 198 4.47 2.54 15.74
N PHE A 199 5.18 2.11 14.70
CA PHE A 199 4.83 2.43 13.32
C PHE A 199 3.53 1.73 12.93
N GLN A 200 2.59 2.52 12.46
CA GLN A 200 1.35 2.02 11.89
C GLN A 200 1.06 2.73 10.58
N PHE A 201 0.58 1.97 9.60
CA PHE A 201 0.24 2.43 8.28
C PHE A 201 -1.13 1.90 7.88
N PHE A 202 -2.04 2.81 7.55
CA PHE A 202 -3.39 2.46 7.09
C PHE A 202 -3.67 3.22 5.80
N SER A 203 -4.05 2.51 4.74
CA SER A 203 -4.30 3.15 3.45
C SER A 203 -5.18 2.30 2.54
N ASN A 204 -5.86 2.97 1.62
CA ASN A 204 -6.47 2.31 0.48
C ASN A 204 -5.46 2.28 -0.69
N VAL A 205 -5.08 1.09 -1.11
CA VAL A 205 -4.11 0.85 -2.18
C VAL A 205 -4.85 0.44 -3.45
N ARG A 206 -4.67 1.19 -4.53
CA ARG A 206 -5.15 0.81 -5.87
C ARG A 206 -4.10 -0.03 -6.58
N ILE A 207 -4.54 -1.17 -7.07
CA ILE A 207 -3.76 -2.06 -7.91
C ILE A 207 -4.39 -2.12 -9.29
N ILE A 208 -3.59 -1.88 -10.33
CA ILE A 208 -4.00 -1.96 -11.72
C ILE A 208 -3.14 -3.02 -12.40
N PHE A 209 -3.80 -4.07 -12.87
CA PHE A 209 -3.20 -5.10 -13.71
C PHE A 209 -3.40 -4.72 -15.17
N GLN A 210 -2.30 -4.55 -15.90
CA GLN A 210 -2.32 -4.51 -17.36
C GLN A 210 -2.21 -5.94 -17.87
N LEU A 211 -3.20 -6.36 -18.66
CA LEU A 211 -3.34 -7.74 -19.12
C LEU A 211 -2.80 -7.89 -20.53
N THR A 212 -2.19 -9.04 -20.79
CA THR A 212 -1.70 -9.46 -22.11
C THR A 212 -2.20 -10.89 -22.41
N VAL A 213 -2.11 -11.30 -23.67
CA VAL A 213 -2.44 -12.66 -24.11
C VAL A 213 -1.29 -13.65 -23.91
N GLU A 214 -0.08 -13.14 -23.65
CA GLU A 214 1.11 -13.95 -23.40
C GLU A 214 1.19 -14.33 -21.92
N MET A 215 1.44 -15.61 -21.62
CA MET A 215 1.64 -16.07 -20.24
C MET A 215 2.79 -15.28 -19.58
N PRO A 216 2.62 -14.72 -18.35
CA PRO A 216 1.60 -15.01 -17.32
C PRO A 216 0.29 -14.19 -17.40
N CYS A 217 -0.03 -13.66 -18.58
CA CYS A 217 -1.22 -12.84 -18.88
C CYS A 217 -1.25 -11.46 -18.21
N ILE A 218 -0.17 -11.07 -17.53
CA ILE A 218 0.01 -9.78 -16.88
C ILE A 218 1.28 -9.14 -17.45
N SER A 219 1.15 -8.00 -18.10
CA SER A 219 2.28 -7.25 -18.68
C SER A 219 2.86 -6.23 -17.72
N ALA A 220 2.01 -5.64 -16.85
CA ALA A 220 2.46 -4.69 -15.85
C ALA A 220 1.53 -4.69 -14.63
N LEU A 221 2.13 -4.39 -13.48
CA LEU A 221 1.44 -4.12 -12.23
C LEU A 221 1.71 -2.66 -11.84
N VAL A 222 0.65 -1.88 -11.63
CA VAL A 222 0.75 -0.52 -11.10
C VAL A 222 0.10 -0.48 -9.73
N VAL A 223 0.84 -0.01 -8.74
CA VAL A 223 0.39 0.13 -7.35
C VAL A 223 0.41 1.60 -6.97
N ALA A 224 -0.68 2.10 -6.42
CA ALA A 224 -0.82 3.50 -6.02
C ALA A 224 -1.58 3.64 -4.69
N LEU A 225 -1.19 4.61 -3.88
CA LEU A 225 -1.99 5.01 -2.72
C LEU A 225 -3.12 5.94 -3.19
N LEU A 226 -4.34 5.69 -2.70
CA LEU A 226 -5.45 6.60 -2.95
C LEU A 226 -5.32 7.84 -2.06
N SER A 227 -5.60 9.00 -2.63
CA SER A 227 -5.62 10.26 -1.88
C SER A 227 -6.77 10.36 -0.88
N GLU A 228 -7.86 9.62 -1.15
CA GLU A 228 -9.06 9.58 -0.33
C GLU A 228 -9.50 8.12 -0.09
N PRO A 229 -9.69 7.70 1.17
CA PRO A 229 -9.29 8.42 2.39
C PRO A 229 -7.77 8.61 2.44
N LYS A 230 -7.33 9.71 3.06
CA LYS A 230 -5.90 10.03 3.18
C LYS A 230 -5.17 8.89 3.92
N PRO A 231 -4.02 8.42 3.42
CA PRO A 231 -3.20 7.44 4.14
C PRO A 231 -2.85 7.95 5.54
N ARG A 232 -3.07 7.11 6.56
CA ARG A 232 -2.71 7.41 7.95
C ARG A 232 -1.38 6.72 8.28
N ILE A 233 -0.44 7.51 8.79
CA ILE A 233 0.88 7.06 9.22
C ILE A 233 1.09 7.55 10.64
N ASP A 234 1.11 6.63 11.60
CA ASP A 234 1.31 6.93 13.01
C ASP A 234 2.67 6.34 13.42
N TYR A 235 3.49 7.11 14.15
CA TYR A 235 4.82 6.66 14.61
C TYR A 235 5.31 7.51 15.79
N THR A 236 6.27 6.97 16.53
CA THR A 236 6.98 7.65 17.62
C THR A 236 8.47 7.68 17.33
N LEU A 237 9.11 8.84 17.42
CA LEU A 237 10.57 8.97 17.33
C LEU A 237 11.18 8.95 18.74
N LYS A 238 12.27 8.21 18.91
CA LYS A 238 13.08 8.19 20.14
C LYS A 238 14.56 8.25 19.80
N ALA A 239 15.28 9.20 20.37
CA ALA A 239 16.74 9.17 20.35
C ALA A 239 17.24 8.06 21.28
N VAL A 240 18.12 7.20 20.76
CA VAL A 240 18.75 6.14 21.53
C VAL A 240 19.97 6.74 22.23
N GLY A 241 19.86 6.99 23.54
CA GLY A 241 20.96 7.48 24.37
C GLY A 241 20.93 8.97 24.75
N GLY A 242 19.83 9.71 24.49
CA GLY A 242 19.69 11.12 24.88
C GLY A 242 18.32 11.72 24.55
N SER A 243 18.07 12.97 24.98
CA SER A 243 16.85 13.73 24.67
C SER A 243 16.90 14.28 23.24
N LEU A 244 15.77 14.23 22.51
CA LEU A 244 15.61 14.78 21.14
C LEU A 244 15.84 16.31 21.07
N THR A 245 15.83 17.00 22.21
CA THR A 245 16.06 18.44 22.34
C THR A 245 17.49 18.89 21.98
N GLY A 246 18.40 17.95 21.71
CA GLY A 246 19.80 18.24 21.38
C GLY A 246 20.11 18.34 19.88
N ILE A 247 19.14 18.13 18.99
CA ILE A 247 19.37 18.16 17.54
C ILE A 247 19.13 19.59 17.04
N PRO A 248 20.16 20.33 16.58
CA PRO A 248 19.97 21.68 16.06
C PRO A 248 19.16 21.61 14.75
N GLY A 249 18.02 22.31 14.69
CA GLY A 249 17.27 22.49 13.44
C GLY A 249 16.09 21.54 13.18
N ILE A 250 15.62 20.81 14.21
CA ILE A 250 14.29 20.12 14.20
C ILE A 250 13.40 20.63 15.33
#